data_AF-A0A9D4AY99-F1
#
_entry.id   AF-A0A9D4AY99-F1
#
_cell.length_a   1.000
_cell.length_b   1.000
_cell.length_c   1.000
_cell.angle_alpha   90.00
_cell.angle_beta   90.00
_cell.angle_gamma   90.00
#
_symmetry.space_group_name_H-M   'P 1'
#
loop_
_entity.id
_entity.type
_entity.pdbx_description
1 polymer ?
#
loop_
_entity_poly.entity_id
_entity_poly.type
_entity_poly.pdbx_seq_one_letter_code
_entity_poly.pdbx_strand_id
1 'polypeptide(L)'
;MLAVPRARGRAGPIVGFLGCRLAPDARLLLAEMGKFMKPGKVVLVLAGRYSGRKAVIVKNIDDGTSDRPYSHALVAGIDRYPRKVTAAMGKKKIAKRSKIKSFVKVYNYNHLMPTRYSVDIPLDKTVVNKDVFRDPALKRKARREAKVKFEERPVMPTRRLAPASCSAADVATGVLHSSEVAPSSRGAELTACMESFVRLPDELTLENSPPEMTPERLQQEIEKCKERCQALEQDRLELGMAKEAAEQKTQGFQREAEFLRGKLEKETSLSRELEPSSQELCLAKAGRDKLLQEKQKLEKELEELEERRVAWEEQAKAPPSLPDRKMFFKGHVTEAEDVNALVVAPRIQRALPGGSALLTFEEPEVAQRILEMKQHEVKLDESAGCEGRVRVQAEPVELLLPSALEIELKLSDRCVLLSSLPRLDLSEEQLLDKLELFFSKAKNGGGEVEQRELLRDSGHVVLTFAQDGVAEQLMKKGRIQVPIGKRTYELKVTPYMSGQITDLQVRPSVCAKTVLLSGIPDILDEESMRDALEIHFQKPSRGGGEVDALGYVPVGGQGLAVFEEDTD
;
A
#
# COMPACT_ATOMS: atom_id res chain seq x y z
N MET A 1 -12.25 -4.79 -13.79
CA MET A 1 -12.54 -4.42 -12.38
C MET A 1 -11.21 -4.21 -11.67
N LEU A 2 -11.10 -3.19 -10.82
CA LEU A 2 -9.87 -2.86 -10.10
C LEU A 2 -9.76 -3.73 -8.84
N ALA A 3 -8.63 -4.44 -8.68
CA ALA A 3 -8.31 -5.20 -7.48
C ALA A 3 -7.67 -4.28 -6.43
N VAL A 4 -8.50 -3.45 -5.77
CA VAL A 4 -8.02 -2.62 -4.64
C VAL A 4 -7.53 -3.55 -3.52
N PRO A 5 -6.34 -3.32 -2.93
CA PRO A 5 -5.81 -4.20 -1.89
C PRO A 5 -6.69 -4.15 -0.63
N ARG A 6 -7.53 -5.19 -0.47
CA ARG A 6 -8.31 -5.43 0.75
C ARG A 6 -7.48 -6.19 1.75
N ALA A 7 -7.20 -5.57 2.90
CA ALA A 7 -6.67 -6.28 4.05
C ALA A 7 -7.82 -6.87 4.87
N ARG A 8 -7.70 -8.16 5.22
CA ARG A 8 -8.62 -8.85 6.13
C ARG A 8 -7.98 -9.02 7.50
N GLY A 9 -8.59 -8.42 8.52
CA GLY A 9 -8.23 -8.62 9.91
C GLY A 9 -9.12 -9.67 10.59
N ARG A 10 -8.53 -10.49 11.46
CA ARG A 10 -9.24 -11.24 12.51
C ARG A 10 -8.78 -10.67 13.86
N ALA A 11 -9.68 -10.40 14.78
CA ALA A 11 -9.31 -10.14 16.18
C ALA A 11 -9.02 -11.46 16.90
N GLY A 12 -8.19 -11.42 17.94
CA GLY A 12 -8.09 -12.53 18.89
C GLY A 12 -9.30 -12.59 19.83
N PRO A 13 -9.38 -13.60 20.70
CA PRO A 13 -10.38 -13.64 21.75
C PRO A 13 -10.05 -12.54 22.78
N ILE A 14 -10.96 -11.58 22.98
CA ILE A 14 -10.80 -10.65 24.12
C ILE A 14 -10.95 -11.44 25.41
N VAL A 15 -9.85 -11.52 26.12
CA VAL A 15 -9.76 -11.76 27.55
C VAL A 15 -9.02 -10.54 28.09
N GLY A 16 -9.47 -9.95 29.20
CA GLY A 16 -8.93 -8.70 29.74
C GLY A 16 -9.98 -7.61 29.95
N PHE A 17 -10.14 -7.20 31.20
CA PHE A 17 -10.94 -6.05 31.61
C PHE A 17 -10.02 -5.10 32.38
N LEU A 18 -9.76 -3.92 31.83
CA LEU A 18 -8.73 -3.02 32.35
C LEU A 18 -9.23 -2.04 33.42
N GLY A 19 -10.50 -2.17 33.83
CA GLY A 19 -11.11 -1.44 34.94
C GLY A 19 -12.42 -0.72 34.60
N CYS A 20 -13.22 -0.47 35.64
CA CYS A 20 -14.36 0.45 35.58
C CYS A 20 -13.88 1.87 35.82
N ARG A 21 -14.23 2.79 34.92
CA ARG A 21 -14.18 4.22 35.22
C ARG A 21 -15.57 4.65 35.66
N LEU A 22 -15.72 5.08 36.90
CA LEU A 22 -16.81 5.99 37.23
C LEU A 22 -16.71 7.24 36.36
N ALA A 23 -17.85 7.79 35.96
CA ALA A 23 -17.94 9.04 35.22
C ALA A 23 -18.39 10.18 36.16
N PRO A 24 -17.46 10.80 36.94
CA PRO A 24 -17.70 12.13 37.46
C PRO A 24 -17.68 13.15 36.31
N ASP A 25 -18.17 14.36 36.58
CA ASP A 25 -18.12 15.49 35.65
C ASP A 25 -16.73 15.75 35.07
N ALA A 26 -16.71 16.44 33.92
CA ALA A 26 -15.52 16.71 33.11
C ALA A 26 -14.43 17.55 33.81
N ARG A 27 -13.67 16.92 34.72
CA ARG A 27 -12.41 17.42 35.29
C ARG A 27 -11.29 16.42 35.04
N LEU A 28 -10.56 16.68 33.96
CA LEU A 28 -9.25 16.16 33.57
C LEU A 28 -8.54 15.30 34.65
N LEU A 29 -8.82 14.00 34.65
CA LEU A 29 -7.93 13.03 35.29
C LEU A 29 -6.67 12.88 34.44
N LEU A 30 -5.71 13.77 34.69
CA LEU A 30 -4.29 13.43 34.56
C LEU A 30 -4.05 12.19 35.41
N ALA A 31 -4.01 11.01 34.78
CA ALA A 31 -3.58 9.79 35.44
C ALA A 31 -2.16 10.02 35.99
N GLU A 32 -1.99 9.96 37.31
CA GLU A 32 -0.67 10.16 37.91
C GLU A 32 0.32 9.17 37.32
N MET A 33 1.34 9.69 36.61
CA MET A 33 2.30 8.86 35.90
C MET A 33 3.16 8.08 36.90
N GLY A 34 2.73 6.84 37.19
CA GLY A 34 3.26 6.01 38.26
C GLY A 34 4.79 5.98 38.30
N LYS A 35 5.38 6.54 39.36
CA LYS A 35 6.83 6.73 39.52
C LYS A 35 7.61 5.43 39.26
N PHE A 36 8.25 5.33 38.10
CA PHE A 36 8.95 4.10 37.66
C PHE A 36 10.36 3.94 38.25
N MET A 37 10.96 5.00 38.81
CA MET A 37 12.30 5.01 39.42
C MET A 37 12.34 4.38 40.84
N LYS A 38 11.68 3.23 41.01
CA LYS A 38 11.59 2.51 42.30
C LYS A 38 12.92 1.79 42.62
N PRO A 39 13.24 1.55 43.92
CA PRO A 39 14.36 0.67 44.29
C PRO A 39 14.19 -0.74 43.69
N GLY A 40 15.31 -1.43 43.47
CA GLY A 40 15.33 -2.74 42.78
C GLY A 40 15.27 -2.65 41.25
N LYS A 41 14.90 -1.50 40.65
CA LYS A 41 14.96 -1.30 39.19
C LYS A 41 16.38 -1.20 38.68
N VAL A 42 16.62 -1.81 37.52
CA VAL A 42 17.90 -1.76 36.80
C VAL A 42 17.96 -0.52 35.92
N VAL A 43 19.06 0.21 36.03
CA VAL A 43 19.37 1.41 35.25
C VAL A 43 20.70 1.23 34.51
N LEU A 44 20.82 1.85 33.34
CA LEU A 44 22.10 2.00 32.64
C LEU A 44 22.66 3.41 32.91
N VAL A 45 23.89 3.50 33.41
CA VAL A 45 24.54 4.79 33.60
C VAL A 45 24.96 5.37 32.25
N LEU A 46 24.52 6.60 31.96
CA LEU A 46 24.86 7.31 30.72
C LEU A 46 26.15 8.12 30.85
N ALA A 47 26.38 8.79 31.98
CA ALA A 47 27.40 9.84 32.10
C ALA A 47 28.53 9.56 33.12
N GLY A 48 29.73 10.07 32.81
CA GLY A 48 30.92 10.00 33.64
C GLY A 48 31.61 8.63 33.64
N ARG A 49 32.54 8.41 34.60
CA ARG A 49 33.47 7.25 34.65
C ARG A 49 32.84 5.85 34.49
N TYR A 50 31.56 5.70 34.80
CA TYR A 50 30.86 4.41 34.74
C TYR A 50 29.77 4.39 33.65
N SER A 51 29.90 5.19 32.58
CA SER A 51 29.02 5.11 31.42
C SER A 51 28.99 3.69 30.82
N GLY A 52 27.83 3.29 30.30
CA GLY A 52 27.58 1.93 29.80
C GLY A 52 27.57 0.83 30.87
N ARG A 53 27.60 1.18 32.17
CA ARG A 53 27.48 0.21 33.26
C ARG A 53 26.04 0.07 33.74
N LYS A 54 25.60 -1.18 33.91
CA LYS A 54 24.36 -1.53 34.60
C LYS A 54 24.53 -1.31 36.10
N ALA A 55 23.50 -0.74 36.72
CA ALA A 55 23.37 -0.55 38.16
C ALA A 55 21.93 -0.83 38.61
N VAL A 56 21.73 -0.98 39.91
CA VAL A 56 20.41 -1.13 40.56
C VAL A 56 20.19 0.07 41.46
N ILE A 57 18.97 0.63 41.45
CA ILE A 57 18.56 1.69 42.39
C ILE A 57 18.45 1.08 43.80
N VAL A 58 19.18 1.64 44.75
CA VAL A 58 19.15 1.22 46.17
C VAL A 58 18.24 2.13 46.98
N LYS A 59 18.30 3.44 46.70
CA LYS A 59 17.40 4.46 47.27
C LYS A 59 17.17 5.55 46.22
N ASN A 60 15.92 5.80 45.86
CA ASN A 60 15.48 6.95 45.08
C ASN A 60 15.31 8.18 46.00
N ILE A 61 15.53 9.37 45.45
CA ILE A 61 15.29 10.66 46.12
C ILE A 61 14.80 11.60 45.02
N ASP A 62 13.49 11.77 44.92
CA ASP A 62 12.87 12.50 43.82
C ASP A 62 12.95 14.01 44.07
N ASP A 63 12.70 14.43 45.31
CA ASP A 63 12.48 15.83 45.72
C ASP A 63 13.78 16.55 46.14
N GLY A 64 14.94 15.97 45.79
CA GLY A 64 16.25 16.54 46.10
C GLY A 64 16.69 16.40 47.57
N THR A 65 17.67 17.22 47.98
CA THR A 65 18.26 17.29 49.33
C THR A 65 19.03 18.62 49.44
N SER A 66 19.29 19.12 50.65
CA SER A 66 20.16 20.29 50.92
C SER A 66 21.41 20.35 50.03
N ASP A 67 22.16 19.24 49.97
CA ASP A 67 23.43 19.13 49.26
C ASP A 67 23.28 19.04 47.72
N ARG A 68 22.06 18.73 47.24
CA ARG A 68 21.72 18.35 45.86
C ARG A 68 20.23 18.62 45.59
N PRO A 69 19.84 19.83 45.15
CA PRO A 69 18.43 20.20 44.95
C PRO A 69 17.75 19.48 43.77
N TYR A 70 18.48 18.67 43.01
CA TYR A 70 17.97 17.91 41.87
C TYR A 70 17.67 16.44 42.23
N SER A 71 16.72 15.82 41.55
CA SER A 71 16.34 14.41 41.72
C SER A 71 17.50 13.44 41.47
N HIS A 72 17.73 12.50 42.39
CA HIS A 72 18.91 11.63 42.35
C HIS A 72 18.73 10.26 43.01
N ALA A 73 19.29 9.22 42.39
CA ALA A 73 19.35 7.87 42.95
C ALA A 73 20.71 7.59 43.56
N LEU A 74 20.72 6.88 44.70
CA LEU A 74 21.85 6.09 45.15
C LEU A 74 21.80 4.73 44.43
N VAL A 75 22.82 4.44 43.62
CA VAL A 75 22.91 3.19 42.85
C VAL A 75 24.13 2.37 43.24
N ALA A 76 23.96 1.04 43.23
CA ALA A 76 25.03 0.06 43.28
C ALA A 76 25.15 -0.60 41.90
N GLY A 77 26.35 -0.69 41.33
CA GLY A 77 26.52 -1.18 39.95
C GLY A 77 27.85 -1.88 39.70
N ILE A 78 28.00 -2.40 38.47
CA ILE A 78 29.12 -3.28 38.11
C ILE A 78 30.14 -2.51 37.26
N ASP A 79 31.33 -2.25 37.82
CA ASP A 79 32.48 -1.63 37.15
C ASP A 79 33.20 -2.63 36.25
N ARG A 80 33.35 -3.88 36.72
CA ARG A 80 33.92 -4.99 35.95
C ARG A 80 32.98 -6.17 35.98
N TYR A 81 32.31 -6.40 34.86
CA TYR A 81 31.49 -7.57 34.58
C TYR A 81 32.33 -8.86 34.60
N PRO A 82 31.73 -10.02 34.92
CA PRO A 82 32.36 -11.31 34.72
C PRO A 82 32.67 -11.54 33.23
N ARG A 83 33.75 -12.27 32.94
CA ARG A 83 34.15 -12.62 31.56
C ARG A 83 33.54 -13.98 31.18
N LYS A 84 33.10 -14.14 29.92
CA LYS A 84 32.58 -15.43 29.40
C LYS A 84 33.50 -16.60 29.80
N VAL A 85 32.89 -17.62 30.39
CA VAL A 85 33.47 -18.92 30.74
C VAL A 85 33.07 -19.94 29.66
N THR A 86 33.85 -21.01 29.52
CA THR A 86 33.55 -22.20 28.72
C THR A 86 33.98 -23.44 29.50
N ALA A 87 33.39 -24.61 29.22
CA ALA A 87 33.64 -25.84 29.97
C ALA A 87 35.13 -26.23 30.04
N ALA A 88 35.88 -26.00 28.95
CA ALA A 88 37.32 -26.26 28.87
C ALA A 88 38.23 -25.35 29.74
N MET A 89 37.68 -24.52 30.63
CA MET A 89 38.47 -23.67 31.54
C MET A 89 38.65 -24.33 32.91
N GLY A 90 39.89 -24.64 33.30
CA GLY A 90 40.18 -25.15 34.65
C GLY A 90 39.72 -24.21 35.78
N LYS A 91 39.32 -24.79 36.93
CA LYS A 91 38.65 -24.10 38.06
C LYS A 91 39.29 -22.76 38.48
N LYS A 92 40.63 -22.69 38.57
CA LYS A 92 41.39 -21.45 38.89
C LYS A 92 41.15 -20.32 37.85
N LYS A 93 40.99 -20.66 36.57
CA LYS A 93 40.73 -19.73 35.45
C LYS A 93 39.27 -19.28 35.40
N ILE A 94 38.33 -20.14 35.83
CA ILE A 94 36.92 -19.79 36.05
C ILE A 94 36.80 -18.75 37.16
N ALA A 95 37.31 -19.02 38.36
CA ALA A 95 37.23 -18.09 39.50
C ALA A 95 37.81 -16.69 39.17
N LYS A 96 38.93 -16.63 38.43
CA LYS A 96 39.54 -15.38 37.96
C LYS A 96 38.74 -14.65 36.87
N ARG A 97 37.83 -15.33 36.15
CA ARG A 97 36.90 -14.75 35.16
C ARG A 97 35.55 -14.35 35.75
N SER A 98 35.04 -15.06 36.74
CA SER A 98 33.77 -14.75 37.41
C SER A 98 33.84 -13.58 38.38
N LYS A 99 35.03 -13.27 38.93
CA LYS A 99 35.23 -12.18 39.91
C LYS A 99 34.72 -10.82 39.41
N ILE A 100 33.77 -10.25 40.14
CA ILE A 100 33.12 -8.98 39.84
C ILE A 100 33.84 -7.82 40.57
N LYS A 101 33.75 -6.61 40.01
CA LYS A 101 34.07 -5.37 40.71
C LYS A 101 32.86 -4.45 40.73
N SER A 102 32.42 -4.06 41.91
CA SER A 102 31.29 -3.16 42.16
C SER A 102 31.72 -1.69 42.25
N PHE A 103 30.75 -0.79 42.07
CA PHE A 103 30.80 0.61 42.50
C PHE A 103 29.49 0.98 43.23
N VAL A 104 29.56 2.01 44.06
CA VAL A 104 28.40 2.64 44.72
C VAL A 104 28.57 4.15 44.50
N LYS A 105 27.54 4.83 43.97
CA LYS A 105 27.58 6.26 43.62
C LYS A 105 26.16 6.86 43.55
N VAL A 106 26.04 8.15 43.87
CA VAL A 106 24.82 8.96 43.59
C VAL A 106 24.87 9.51 42.16
N TYR A 107 23.74 9.43 41.44
CA TYR A 107 23.54 10.04 40.12
C TYR A 107 22.24 10.86 40.08
N ASN A 108 22.28 12.00 39.38
CA ASN A 108 21.08 12.67 38.86
C ASN A 108 20.33 11.71 37.92
N TYR A 109 18.99 11.72 37.92
CA TYR A 109 18.18 10.89 37.02
C TYR A 109 18.50 11.09 35.54
N ASN A 110 18.85 12.31 35.09
CA ASN A 110 19.25 12.63 33.71
C ASN A 110 20.54 11.90 33.28
N HIS A 111 21.28 11.29 34.21
CA HIS A 111 22.48 10.47 33.94
C HIS A 111 22.20 8.96 34.01
N LEU A 112 20.94 8.56 34.17
CA LEU A 112 20.48 7.17 34.25
C LEU A 112 19.41 6.92 33.18
N MET A 113 19.61 5.90 32.35
CA MET A 113 18.54 5.36 31.50
C MET A 113 17.79 4.28 32.30
N PRO A 114 16.48 4.44 32.57
CA PRO A 114 15.67 3.38 33.17
C PRO A 114 15.54 2.19 32.21
N THR A 115 15.35 0.98 32.75
CA THR A 115 15.10 -0.23 31.94
C THR A 115 13.91 -1.01 32.51
N ARG A 116 13.25 -1.85 31.69
CA ARG A 116 12.10 -2.68 32.10
C ARG A 116 12.43 -3.62 33.27
N TYR A 117 13.69 -4.03 33.41
CA TYR A 117 14.13 -5.04 34.36
C TYR A 117 14.17 -4.54 35.81
N SER A 118 13.56 -5.30 36.73
CA SER A 118 13.88 -5.31 38.17
C SER A 118 14.90 -6.43 38.44
N VAL A 119 15.71 -6.30 39.50
CA VAL A 119 16.42 -7.44 40.11
C VAL A 119 16.44 -7.26 41.63
N ASP A 120 15.75 -8.15 42.33
CA ASP A 120 15.62 -8.10 43.78
C ASP A 120 16.88 -8.65 44.45
N ILE A 121 17.81 -7.73 44.71
CA ILE A 121 19.05 -7.98 45.45
C ILE A 121 18.88 -7.33 46.83
N PRO A 122 18.80 -8.12 47.92
CA PRO A 122 18.82 -7.57 49.27
C PRO A 122 20.20 -6.96 49.54
N LEU A 123 20.26 -5.63 49.43
CA LEU A 123 21.39 -4.78 49.80
C LEU A 123 21.02 -4.08 51.11
N ASP A 124 21.94 -4.05 52.06
CA ASP A 124 21.64 -3.55 53.39
C ASP A 124 21.55 -2.02 53.35
N LYS A 125 20.32 -1.49 53.39
CA LYS A 125 20.02 -0.04 53.33
C LYS A 125 20.80 0.76 54.39
N THR A 126 21.14 0.12 55.51
CA THR A 126 21.97 0.68 56.59
C THR A 126 23.43 0.91 56.17
N VAL A 127 24.00 0.00 55.38
CA VAL A 127 25.41 0.03 54.95
C VAL A 127 25.59 0.72 53.60
N VAL A 128 24.58 0.67 52.71
CA VAL A 128 24.56 1.35 51.40
C VAL A 128 23.75 2.66 51.50
N ASN A 129 24.25 3.57 52.34
CA ASN A 129 23.62 4.86 52.68
C ASN A 129 24.27 6.07 51.98
N LYS A 130 23.71 7.28 52.18
CA LYS A 130 24.29 8.55 51.65
C LYS A 130 25.61 8.92 52.34
N ASP A 131 25.72 8.69 53.64
CA ASP A 131 26.86 9.15 54.46
C ASP A 131 28.16 8.39 54.16
N VAL A 132 28.02 7.23 53.51
CA VAL A 132 29.09 6.39 52.93
C VAL A 132 29.98 7.16 51.95
N PHE A 133 29.54 8.31 51.43
CA PHE A 133 30.36 9.17 50.57
C PHE A 133 31.33 10.09 51.33
N ARG A 134 31.10 10.34 52.63
CA ARG A 134 31.99 11.13 53.49
C ARG A 134 33.27 10.34 53.77
N ASP A 135 33.15 9.12 54.31
CA ASP A 135 34.31 8.28 54.65
C ASP A 135 34.78 7.33 53.54
N PRO A 136 36.04 7.41 53.10
CA PRO A 136 36.63 6.41 52.20
C PRO A 136 36.60 4.98 52.76
N ALA A 137 36.59 4.82 54.09
CA ALA A 137 36.52 3.52 54.77
C ALA A 137 35.13 2.88 54.64
N LEU A 138 34.05 3.60 54.95
CA LEU A 138 32.67 3.14 54.74
C LEU A 138 32.43 2.83 53.25
N LYS A 139 32.95 3.69 52.36
CA LYS A 139 32.94 3.46 50.90
C LYS A 139 33.70 2.20 50.46
N ARG A 140 34.59 1.63 51.28
CA ARG A 140 35.20 0.29 51.06
C ARG A 140 34.39 -0.84 51.71
N LYS A 141 33.51 -0.58 52.68
CA LYS A 141 32.57 -1.57 53.26
C LYS A 141 31.41 -1.82 52.27
N ALA A 142 30.64 -0.79 51.91
CA ALA A 142 29.49 -0.91 50.99
C ALA A 142 29.85 -1.52 49.63
N ARG A 143 31.04 -1.21 49.07
CA ARG A 143 31.52 -1.88 47.84
C ARG A 143 31.85 -3.36 48.03
N ARG A 144 32.34 -3.79 49.20
CA ARG A 144 32.61 -5.22 49.47
C ARG A 144 31.31 -6.01 49.57
N GLU A 145 30.33 -5.50 50.29
CA GLU A 145 28.98 -6.09 50.39
C GLU A 145 28.30 -6.18 49.02
N ALA A 146 28.18 -5.06 48.29
CA ALA A 146 27.58 -5.07 46.96
C ALA A 146 28.33 -6.01 45.98
N LYS A 147 29.66 -6.17 46.12
CA LYS A 147 30.42 -7.18 45.36
C LYS A 147 29.98 -8.60 45.71
N VAL A 148 29.84 -8.93 46.99
CA VAL A 148 29.39 -10.25 47.45
C VAL A 148 27.98 -10.55 46.91
N LYS A 149 27.03 -9.63 47.10
CA LYS A 149 25.66 -9.78 46.58
C LYS A 149 25.58 -9.94 45.05
N PHE A 150 26.41 -9.21 44.28
CA PHE A 150 26.48 -9.40 42.82
C PHE A 150 27.18 -10.71 42.39
N GLU A 151 28.06 -11.28 43.21
CA GLU A 151 28.70 -12.58 42.95
C GLU A 151 27.79 -13.76 43.36
N GLU A 152 26.93 -13.58 44.37
CA GLU A 152 25.84 -14.50 44.73
C GLU A 152 24.76 -14.56 43.63
N ARG A 153 24.35 -13.40 43.06
CA ARG A 153 23.32 -13.29 42.02
C ARG A 153 23.86 -12.58 40.75
N PRO A 154 24.45 -13.30 39.79
CA PRO A 154 25.00 -12.71 38.56
C PRO A 154 23.89 -12.23 37.60
N VAL A 155 23.93 -10.94 37.24
CA VAL A 155 22.85 -10.27 36.50
C VAL A 155 22.87 -10.54 34.98
N MET A 156 21.95 -11.39 34.54
CA MET A 156 21.45 -11.64 33.17
C MET A 156 22.42 -12.29 32.14
N PRO A 157 21.99 -13.35 31.41
CA PRO A 157 22.73 -13.90 30.28
C PRO A 157 22.66 -12.98 29.04
N THR A 158 23.63 -13.10 28.13
CA THR A 158 23.68 -12.32 26.88
C THR A 158 23.79 -13.25 25.68
N ARG A 159 22.70 -13.44 24.93
CA ARG A 159 22.70 -14.16 23.64
C ARG A 159 23.31 -13.25 22.54
N ARG A 160 23.78 -13.87 21.45
CA ARG A 160 24.39 -13.19 20.28
C ARG A 160 23.65 -13.59 19.01
N LEU A 161 23.66 -12.70 18.03
CA LEU A 161 23.32 -12.97 16.63
C LEU A 161 24.53 -12.65 15.74
N ALA A 162 24.58 -13.25 14.55
CA ALA A 162 25.58 -13.00 13.51
C ALA A 162 24.92 -13.24 12.13
N PRO A 163 25.29 -12.49 11.06
CA PRO A 163 24.62 -12.55 9.76
C PRO A 163 25.41 -13.26 8.65
N ALA A 164 24.69 -13.64 7.60
CA ALA A 164 25.15 -14.00 6.24
C ALA A 164 23.91 -13.98 5.31
N SER A 165 23.94 -13.79 3.99
CA SER A 165 24.85 -13.06 3.06
C SER A 165 24.27 -13.27 1.63
N CYS A 166 24.20 -12.26 0.76
CA CYS A 166 23.59 -12.35 -0.58
C CYS A 166 24.58 -12.01 -1.72
N SER A 167 24.23 -12.37 -2.97
CA SER A 167 25.05 -12.16 -4.19
C SER A 167 24.19 -11.85 -5.44
N ALA A 168 24.77 -11.15 -6.43
CA ALA A 168 24.18 -10.77 -7.74
C ALA A 168 24.65 -11.73 -8.88
N ALA A 169 24.38 -11.60 -10.20
CA ALA A 169 23.79 -10.54 -11.07
C ALA A 169 22.86 -11.17 -12.19
N ASP A 170 22.75 -10.83 -13.50
CA ASP A 170 23.45 -9.93 -14.46
C ASP A 170 22.56 -9.58 -15.72
N VAL A 171 23.10 -8.98 -16.81
CA VAL A 171 22.37 -8.20 -17.88
C VAL A 171 22.88 -8.44 -19.34
N ALA A 172 22.04 -8.29 -20.42
CA ALA A 172 22.44 -7.96 -21.84
C ALA A 172 21.28 -7.74 -22.89
N THR A 173 21.56 -7.22 -24.12
CA THR A 173 20.66 -6.86 -25.28
C THR A 173 21.14 -7.43 -26.65
N GLY A 174 20.67 -7.18 -27.92
CA GLY A 174 19.75 -6.26 -28.67
C GLY A 174 19.87 -6.52 -30.23
N VAL A 175 19.40 -5.79 -31.28
CA VAL A 175 18.43 -4.66 -31.52
C VAL A 175 18.32 -4.29 -33.07
N LEU A 176 17.20 -3.70 -33.60
CA LEU A 176 16.94 -3.06 -34.96
C LEU A 176 16.85 -3.98 -36.26
N HIS A 177 16.45 -3.62 -37.52
CA HIS A 177 15.89 -2.43 -38.25
C HIS A 177 15.28 -2.70 -39.69
N SER A 178 14.63 -1.68 -40.33
CA SER A 178 14.50 -1.36 -41.82
C SER A 178 13.68 -2.23 -42.85
N SER A 179 13.29 -1.79 -44.09
CA SER A 179 12.81 -0.48 -44.67
C SER A 179 12.44 -0.47 -46.22
N GLU A 180 11.22 -0.02 -46.62
CA GLU A 180 10.81 0.77 -47.86
C GLU A 180 11.09 0.25 -49.34
N VAL A 181 10.69 0.79 -50.54
CA VAL A 181 9.99 1.99 -51.16
C VAL A 181 9.14 1.60 -52.45
N ALA A 182 8.53 2.52 -53.26
CA ALA A 182 7.65 2.21 -54.44
C ALA A 182 7.72 3.14 -55.75
N PRO A 183 6.66 3.63 -56.49
CA PRO A 183 6.51 3.38 -57.97
C PRO A 183 6.07 4.57 -58.92
N SER A 184 5.62 4.29 -60.17
CA SER A 184 4.99 5.20 -61.20
C SER A 184 4.16 4.37 -62.26
N SER A 185 3.48 4.82 -63.35
CA SER A 185 3.20 6.10 -64.07
C SER A 185 1.83 6.07 -64.86
N ARG A 186 1.60 6.82 -65.98
CA ARG A 186 0.30 6.95 -66.75
C ARG A 186 0.39 7.48 -68.22
N GLY A 187 -0.68 7.27 -69.03
CA GLY A 187 -1.12 8.08 -70.22
C GLY A 187 -1.57 7.24 -71.44
N ALA A 188 -2.27 7.73 -72.50
CA ALA A 188 -3.25 8.83 -72.75
C ALA A 188 -3.86 8.64 -74.20
N GLU A 189 -4.91 9.37 -74.64
CA GLU A 189 -5.81 8.93 -75.76
C GLU A 189 -6.28 10.02 -76.79
N LEU A 190 -6.91 9.59 -77.91
CA LEU A 190 -7.94 10.23 -78.79
C LEU A 190 -7.62 11.10 -80.06
N THR A 191 -8.17 10.65 -81.21
CA THR A 191 -8.93 11.27 -82.37
C THR A 191 -8.67 12.72 -82.92
N ALA A 192 -9.08 13.14 -84.13
CA ALA A 192 -9.45 12.55 -85.47
C ALA A 192 -9.89 13.68 -86.48
N CYS A 193 -10.39 13.30 -87.67
CA CYS A 193 -11.29 14.03 -88.62
C CYS A 193 -10.73 14.95 -89.74
N MET A 194 -11.23 14.73 -90.98
CA MET A 194 -11.60 15.66 -92.10
C MET A 194 -12.37 14.78 -93.13
N GLU A 195 -13.56 15.08 -93.65
CA GLU A 195 -14.10 16.21 -94.46
C GLU A 195 -14.11 15.97 -95.99
N SER A 196 -15.02 16.62 -96.72
CA SER A 196 -15.48 16.21 -98.06
C SER A 196 -15.76 17.38 -99.00
N PHE A 197 -15.64 17.18 -100.32
CA PHE A 197 -16.21 18.07 -101.33
C PHE A 197 -16.40 17.39 -102.70
N VAL A 198 -17.30 17.92 -103.54
CA VAL A 198 -17.57 17.47 -104.92
C VAL A 198 -17.77 18.70 -105.82
N ARG A 199 -17.31 18.65 -107.08
CA ARG A 199 -17.74 19.59 -108.12
C ARG A 199 -17.59 19.04 -109.54
N LEU A 200 -18.61 19.29 -110.37
CA LEU A 200 -18.61 19.17 -111.83
C LEU A 200 -18.69 20.59 -112.44
N PRO A 201 -18.27 20.75 -113.72
CA PRO A 201 -18.75 21.82 -114.59
C PRO A 201 -19.34 21.29 -115.92
N ASP A 202 -20.28 22.05 -116.50
CA ASP A 202 -21.03 21.69 -117.71
C ASP A 202 -20.52 22.35 -119.00
N GLU A 203 -20.80 21.66 -120.11
CA GLU A 203 -21.19 22.10 -121.47
C GLU A 203 -20.53 23.27 -122.27
N LEU A 204 -20.25 22.91 -123.52
CA LEU A 204 -20.48 23.63 -124.80
C LEU A 204 -19.67 24.88 -125.20
N THR A 205 -19.06 24.77 -126.40
CA THR A 205 -19.26 25.72 -127.51
C THR A 205 -18.93 25.06 -128.86
N LEU A 206 -19.70 25.34 -129.91
CA LEU A 206 -19.34 25.05 -131.31
C LEU A 206 -18.68 26.28 -131.91
N GLU A 207 -17.83 26.11 -132.93
CA GLU A 207 -17.86 27.03 -134.07
C GLU A 207 -17.32 26.43 -135.39
N ASN A 208 -17.96 26.85 -136.48
CA ASN A 208 -17.53 26.79 -137.90
C ASN A 208 -17.47 25.42 -138.62
N SER A 209 -17.56 25.51 -139.96
CA SER A 209 -18.07 24.47 -140.85
C SER A 209 -17.20 24.32 -142.13
N PRO A 210 -17.60 23.58 -143.20
CA PRO A 210 -16.73 22.56 -143.79
C PRO A 210 -15.86 23.01 -144.98
N PRO A 211 -14.82 22.22 -145.31
CA PRO A 211 -14.40 21.96 -146.69
C PRO A 211 -14.94 20.62 -147.20
N GLU A 212 -15.05 20.49 -148.52
CA GLU A 212 -15.69 19.37 -149.23
C GLU A 212 -15.06 17.99 -148.90
N MET A 213 -15.90 17.00 -148.58
CA MET A 213 -15.46 15.67 -148.13
C MET A 213 -15.46 14.65 -149.28
N THR A 214 -14.29 14.09 -149.59
CA THR A 214 -14.15 12.91 -150.46
C THR A 214 -14.71 11.66 -149.77
N PRO A 215 -15.22 10.66 -150.53
CA PRO A 215 -15.87 9.48 -149.95
C PRO A 215 -14.95 8.66 -149.03
N GLU A 216 -13.65 8.64 -149.31
CA GLU A 216 -12.60 8.00 -148.50
C GLU A 216 -12.54 8.57 -147.07
N ARG A 217 -12.75 9.89 -146.93
CA ARG A 217 -12.62 10.59 -145.64
C ARG A 217 -13.84 10.37 -144.74
N LEU A 218 -15.03 10.25 -145.34
CA LEU A 218 -16.25 9.81 -144.65
C LEU A 218 -16.13 8.35 -144.18
N GLN A 219 -15.52 7.47 -144.98
CA GLN A 219 -15.25 6.09 -144.55
C GLN A 219 -14.30 6.06 -143.35
N GLN A 220 -13.20 6.83 -143.38
CA GLN A 220 -12.27 6.96 -142.25
C GLN A 220 -12.95 7.48 -140.97
N GLU A 221 -13.87 8.45 -141.05
CA GLU A 221 -14.60 8.93 -139.87
C GLU A 221 -15.64 7.93 -139.36
N ILE A 222 -16.29 7.17 -140.24
CA ILE A 222 -17.18 6.05 -139.83
C ILE A 222 -16.37 4.93 -139.17
N GLU A 223 -15.19 4.59 -139.70
CA GLU A 223 -14.28 3.59 -139.13
C GLU A 223 -13.80 4.03 -137.73
N LYS A 224 -13.29 5.26 -137.61
CA LYS A 224 -12.85 5.88 -136.35
C LYS A 224 -13.97 5.99 -135.32
N CYS A 225 -15.21 6.21 -135.75
CA CYS A 225 -16.38 6.16 -134.86
C CYS A 225 -16.73 4.73 -134.40
N LYS A 226 -16.59 3.70 -135.26
CA LYS A 226 -16.74 2.30 -134.84
C LYS A 226 -15.67 1.89 -133.84
N GLU A 227 -14.40 2.22 -134.10
CA GLU A 227 -13.28 2.00 -133.18
C GLU A 227 -13.56 2.65 -131.82
N ARG A 228 -14.04 3.90 -131.82
CA ARG A 228 -14.39 4.63 -130.59
C ARG A 228 -15.58 4.02 -129.85
N CYS A 229 -16.58 3.49 -130.55
CA CYS A 229 -17.67 2.74 -129.92
C CYS A 229 -17.17 1.42 -129.32
N GLN A 230 -16.30 0.67 -130.02
CA GLN A 230 -15.72 -0.57 -129.51
C GLN A 230 -14.82 -0.34 -128.28
N ALA A 231 -14.05 0.75 -128.26
CA ALA A 231 -13.29 1.17 -127.09
C ALA A 231 -14.22 1.51 -125.90
N LEU A 232 -15.31 2.26 -126.12
CA LEU A 232 -16.28 2.57 -125.07
C LEU A 232 -17.07 1.34 -124.59
N GLU A 233 -17.26 0.32 -125.44
CA GLU A 233 -17.82 -0.98 -125.03
C GLU A 233 -16.83 -1.79 -124.18
N GLN A 234 -15.53 -1.74 -124.50
CA GLN A 234 -14.47 -2.34 -123.67
C GLN A 234 -14.35 -1.62 -122.32
N ASP A 235 -14.23 -0.28 -122.31
CA ASP A 235 -14.23 0.54 -121.09
C ASP A 235 -15.44 0.25 -120.20
N ARG A 236 -16.63 0.12 -120.79
CA ARG A 236 -17.88 -0.22 -120.07
C ARG A 236 -17.82 -1.61 -119.43
N LEU A 237 -17.22 -2.59 -120.10
CA LEU A 237 -17.04 -3.94 -119.55
C LEU A 237 -15.99 -3.94 -118.43
N GLU A 238 -14.86 -3.27 -118.61
CA GLU A 238 -13.82 -3.15 -117.58
C GLU A 238 -14.33 -2.40 -116.34
N LEU A 239 -15.06 -1.30 -116.51
CA LEU A 239 -15.72 -0.57 -115.42
C LEU A 239 -16.81 -1.41 -114.73
N GLY A 240 -17.51 -2.27 -115.47
CA GLY A 240 -18.44 -3.26 -114.92
C GLY A 240 -17.73 -4.24 -113.98
N MET A 241 -16.68 -4.90 -114.47
CA MET A 241 -15.87 -5.83 -113.69
C MET A 241 -15.20 -5.16 -112.48
N ALA A 242 -14.70 -3.92 -112.65
CA ALA A 242 -14.10 -3.14 -111.57
C ALA A 242 -15.13 -2.73 -110.50
N LYS A 243 -16.35 -2.39 -110.91
CA LYS A 243 -17.46 -2.10 -109.99
C LYS A 243 -17.85 -3.36 -109.20
N GLU A 244 -18.05 -4.50 -109.86
CA GLU A 244 -18.39 -5.75 -109.17
C GLU A 244 -17.28 -6.17 -108.19
N ALA A 245 -16.01 -6.04 -108.58
CA ALA A 245 -14.87 -6.29 -107.71
C ALA A 245 -14.78 -5.32 -106.52
N ALA A 246 -15.24 -4.07 -106.67
CA ALA A 246 -15.35 -3.11 -105.58
C ALA A 246 -16.52 -3.44 -104.64
N GLU A 247 -17.69 -3.79 -105.18
CA GLU A 247 -18.88 -4.17 -104.41
C GLU A 247 -18.61 -5.44 -103.57
N GLN A 248 -17.94 -6.45 -104.15
CA GLN A 248 -17.49 -7.65 -103.41
C GLN A 248 -16.55 -7.31 -102.24
N LYS A 249 -15.60 -6.36 -102.44
CA LYS A 249 -14.71 -5.89 -101.37
C LYS A 249 -15.46 -5.13 -100.27
N THR A 250 -16.39 -4.26 -100.63
CA THR A 250 -17.21 -3.53 -99.63
C THR A 250 -18.10 -4.48 -98.82
N GLN A 251 -18.69 -5.51 -99.45
CA GLN A 251 -19.42 -6.56 -98.74
C GLN A 251 -18.51 -7.38 -97.81
N GLY A 252 -17.26 -7.63 -98.21
CA GLY A 252 -16.25 -8.24 -97.34
C GLY A 252 -15.99 -7.42 -96.08
N PHE A 253 -15.66 -6.14 -96.24
CA PHE A 253 -15.43 -5.23 -95.10
C PHE A 253 -16.67 -5.00 -94.24
N GLN A 254 -17.88 -5.00 -94.81
CA GLN A 254 -19.13 -4.94 -94.05
C GLN A 254 -19.30 -6.15 -93.13
N ARG A 255 -19.12 -7.37 -93.64
CA ARG A 255 -19.21 -8.61 -92.85
C ARG A 255 -18.13 -8.68 -91.76
N GLU A 256 -16.93 -8.19 -92.04
CA GLU A 256 -15.85 -8.11 -91.04
C GLU A 256 -16.15 -7.07 -89.95
N ALA A 257 -16.67 -5.89 -90.33
CA ALA A 257 -17.11 -4.87 -89.37
C ALA A 257 -18.29 -5.34 -88.50
N GLU A 258 -19.25 -6.09 -89.06
CA GLU A 258 -20.33 -6.73 -88.31
C GLU A 258 -19.80 -7.79 -87.32
N PHE A 259 -18.84 -8.62 -87.75
CA PHE A 259 -18.20 -9.62 -86.89
C PHE A 259 -17.39 -8.99 -85.75
N LEU A 260 -16.68 -7.89 -86.01
CA LEU A 260 -15.96 -7.13 -84.97
C LEU A 260 -16.93 -6.42 -84.01
N ARG A 261 -18.02 -5.85 -84.53
CA ARG A 261 -19.10 -5.26 -83.70
C ARG A 261 -19.72 -6.31 -82.78
N GLY A 262 -20.09 -7.48 -83.32
CA GLY A 262 -20.64 -8.59 -82.55
C GLY A 262 -19.65 -9.28 -81.59
N LYS A 263 -18.35 -9.00 -81.68
CA LYS A 263 -17.36 -9.30 -80.63
C LYS A 263 -17.38 -8.23 -79.54
N LEU A 264 -17.28 -6.95 -79.90
CA LEU A 264 -17.27 -5.83 -78.97
C LEU A 264 -18.56 -5.75 -78.13
N GLU A 265 -19.71 -6.07 -78.71
CA GLU A 265 -20.99 -6.16 -78.00
C GLU A 265 -21.01 -7.28 -76.94
N LYS A 266 -20.33 -8.41 -77.20
CA LYS A 266 -20.18 -9.50 -76.21
C LYS A 266 -19.16 -9.18 -75.14
N GLU A 267 -18.06 -8.53 -75.49
CA GLU A 267 -17.02 -8.10 -74.55
C GLU A 267 -17.55 -7.00 -73.62
N THR A 268 -18.37 -6.08 -74.14
CA THR A 268 -19.06 -5.07 -73.33
C THR A 268 -20.26 -5.61 -72.55
N SER A 269 -20.96 -6.67 -73.01
CA SER A 269 -21.97 -7.33 -72.18
C SER A 269 -21.34 -8.08 -71.00
N LEU A 270 -20.28 -8.86 -71.24
CA LEU A 270 -19.49 -9.52 -70.19
C LEU A 270 -18.92 -8.51 -69.19
N SER A 271 -18.42 -7.36 -69.68
CA SER A 271 -17.93 -6.27 -68.81
C SER A 271 -19.05 -5.69 -67.93
N ARG A 272 -20.27 -5.52 -68.46
CA ARG A 272 -21.44 -5.05 -67.70
C ARG A 272 -21.94 -6.05 -66.66
N GLU A 273 -21.76 -7.35 -66.90
CA GLU A 273 -22.07 -8.41 -65.92
C GLU A 273 -21.02 -8.46 -64.79
N LEU A 274 -19.76 -8.11 -65.09
CA LEU A 274 -18.65 -8.06 -64.12
C LEU A 274 -18.60 -6.76 -63.30
N GLU A 275 -19.07 -5.63 -63.85
CA GLU A 275 -19.18 -4.33 -63.17
C GLU A 275 -19.79 -4.40 -61.75
N PRO A 276 -21.00 -4.95 -61.52
CA PRO A 276 -21.59 -4.99 -60.17
C PRO A 276 -20.73 -5.80 -59.19
N SER A 277 -20.17 -6.92 -59.62
CA SER A 277 -19.27 -7.73 -58.77
C SER A 277 -17.95 -7.00 -58.46
N SER A 278 -17.43 -6.21 -59.41
CA SER A 278 -16.28 -5.33 -59.21
C SER A 278 -16.58 -4.21 -58.19
N GLN A 279 -17.76 -3.60 -58.26
CA GLN A 279 -18.22 -2.58 -57.32
C GLN A 279 -18.42 -3.15 -55.91
N GLU A 280 -19.05 -4.33 -55.79
CA GLU A 280 -19.14 -5.06 -54.51
C GLU A 280 -17.76 -5.39 -53.93
N LEU A 281 -16.81 -5.86 -54.76
CA LEU A 281 -15.42 -6.08 -54.36
C LEU A 281 -14.73 -4.79 -53.89
N CYS A 282 -15.05 -3.64 -54.47
CA CYS A 282 -14.49 -2.35 -54.04
C CYS A 282 -15.09 -1.89 -52.71
N LEU A 283 -16.41 -2.06 -52.51
CA LEU A 283 -17.07 -1.79 -51.23
C LEU A 283 -16.57 -2.72 -50.12
N ALA A 284 -16.39 -4.01 -50.42
CA ALA A 284 -15.86 -5.01 -49.49
C ALA A 284 -14.38 -4.72 -49.11
N LYS A 285 -13.54 -4.32 -50.07
CA LYS A 285 -12.17 -3.85 -49.79
C LYS A 285 -12.19 -2.61 -48.90
N ALA A 286 -12.97 -1.59 -49.24
CA ALA A 286 -13.08 -0.38 -48.42
C ALA A 286 -13.63 -0.65 -46.99
N GLY A 287 -14.53 -1.64 -46.84
CA GLY A 287 -15.00 -2.11 -45.53
C GLY A 287 -13.90 -2.82 -44.73
N ARG A 288 -13.19 -3.77 -45.35
CA ARG A 288 -12.03 -4.46 -44.75
C ARG A 288 -10.94 -3.48 -44.33
N ASP A 289 -10.66 -2.48 -45.14
CA ASP A 289 -9.57 -1.53 -44.90
C ASP A 289 -9.93 -0.53 -43.78
N LYS A 290 -11.23 -0.20 -43.60
CA LYS A 290 -11.74 0.48 -42.39
C LYS A 290 -11.59 -0.40 -41.14
N LEU A 291 -12.01 -1.67 -41.20
CA LEU A 291 -11.87 -2.61 -40.10
C LEU A 291 -10.40 -2.83 -39.68
N LEU A 292 -9.46 -2.78 -40.64
CA LEU A 292 -8.02 -2.79 -40.36
C LEU A 292 -7.56 -1.53 -39.61
N GLN A 293 -8.08 -0.35 -39.96
CA GLN A 293 -7.79 0.90 -39.22
C GLN A 293 -8.39 0.89 -37.82
N GLU A 294 -9.60 0.34 -37.64
CA GLU A 294 -10.24 0.18 -36.33
C GLU A 294 -9.48 -0.83 -35.47
N LYS A 295 -9.08 -1.99 -36.04
CA LYS A 295 -8.20 -2.95 -35.39
C LYS A 295 -6.89 -2.31 -34.91
N GLN A 296 -6.22 -1.54 -35.77
CA GLN A 296 -4.97 -0.84 -35.42
C GLN A 296 -5.14 0.24 -34.34
N LYS A 297 -6.32 0.85 -34.19
CA LYS A 297 -6.64 1.73 -33.07
C LYS A 297 -6.84 0.94 -31.78
N LEU A 298 -7.66 -0.11 -31.83
CA LEU A 298 -7.95 -0.97 -30.68
C LEU A 298 -6.70 -1.69 -30.17
N GLU A 299 -5.77 -2.08 -31.04
CA GLU A 299 -4.47 -2.65 -30.65
C GLU A 299 -3.61 -1.63 -29.90
N LYS A 300 -3.59 -0.36 -30.33
CA LYS A 300 -2.88 0.71 -29.61
C LYS A 300 -3.55 1.12 -28.30
N GLU A 301 -4.88 1.19 -28.28
CA GLU A 301 -5.65 1.45 -27.05
C GLU A 301 -5.46 0.31 -26.04
N LEU A 302 -5.34 -0.94 -26.50
CA LEU A 302 -4.99 -2.08 -25.66
C LEU A 302 -3.53 -1.98 -25.16
N GLU A 303 -2.58 -1.66 -26.03
CA GLU A 303 -1.16 -1.48 -25.69
C GLU A 303 -0.99 -0.36 -24.63
N GLU A 304 -1.64 0.80 -24.81
CA GLU A 304 -1.68 1.86 -23.78
C GLU A 304 -2.33 1.40 -22.46
N LEU A 305 -3.39 0.58 -22.51
CA LEU A 305 -4.03 0.05 -21.31
C LEU A 305 -3.19 -1.03 -20.63
N GLU A 306 -2.37 -1.77 -21.37
CA GLU A 306 -1.41 -2.75 -20.85
C GLU A 306 -0.16 -2.08 -20.28
N GLU A 307 0.41 -1.05 -20.92
CA GLU A 307 1.46 -0.21 -20.34
C GLU A 307 0.99 0.44 -19.02
N ARG A 308 -0.21 1.03 -19.01
CA ARG A 308 -0.80 1.58 -17.78
C ARG A 308 -1.00 0.49 -16.72
N ARG A 309 -1.51 -0.69 -17.09
CA ARG A 309 -1.66 -1.83 -16.16
C ARG A 309 -0.30 -2.24 -15.58
N VAL A 310 0.73 -2.39 -16.41
CA VAL A 310 2.08 -2.77 -15.97
C VAL A 310 2.67 -1.71 -15.05
N ALA A 311 2.54 -0.41 -15.35
CA ALA A 311 2.99 0.64 -14.46
C ALA A 311 2.29 0.61 -13.08
N TRP A 312 0.97 0.41 -13.04
CA TRP A 312 0.21 0.21 -11.80
C TRP A 312 0.58 -1.10 -11.08
N GLU A 313 0.87 -2.17 -11.82
CA GLU A 313 1.27 -3.47 -11.25
C GLU A 313 2.71 -3.46 -10.74
N GLU A 314 3.60 -2.66 -11.33
CA GLU A 314 4.95 -2.39 -10.81
C GLU A 314 4.89 -1.52 -9.55
N GLN A 315 4.04 -0.49 -9.51
CA GLN A 315 3.71 0.25 -8.28
C GLN A 315 3.16 -0.68 -7.18
N ALA A 316 2.42 -1.74 -7.51
CA ALA A 316 1.89 -2.73 -6.57
C ALA A 316 2.87 -3.88 -6.25
N LYS A 317 3.84 -4.17 -7.13
CA LYS A 317 4.91 -5.17 -6.95
C LYS A 317 6.06 -4.65 -6.09
N ALA A 318 6.27 -3.34 -6.04
CA ALA A 318 6.84 -2.73 -4.85
C ALA A 318 5.89 -3.06 -3.68
N PRO A 319 6.25 -3.95 -2.75
CA PRO A 319 5.29 -4.42 -1.76
C PRO A 319 4.81 -3.22 -0.94
N PRO A 320 3.49 -3.05 -0.71
CA PRO A 320 2.97 -1.96 0.11
C PRO A 320 3.56 -2.11 1.51
N SER A 321 4.60 -1.32 1.79
CA SER A 321 5.51 -1.60 2.91
C SER A 321 4.85 -1.15 4.21
N LEU A 322 3.99 -2.00 4.75
CA LEU A 322 3.36 -1.84 6.06
C LEU A 322 4.45 -1.41 7.07
N PRO A 323 4.25 -0.29 7.78
CA PRO A 323 5.34 0.43 8.44
C PRO A 323 6.10 -0.46 9.42
N ASP A 324 7.43 -0.54 9.25
CA ASP A 324 8.36 -1.52 9.82
C ASP A 324 8.08 -1.88 11.30
N ARG A 325 7.17 -2.83 11.54
CA ARG A 325 6.89 -3.32 12.89
C ARG A 325 8.13 -4.05 13.39
N LYS A 326 8.69 -3.57 14.51
CA LYS A 326 9.90 -4.15 15.11
C LYS A 326 9.60 -5.54 15.64
N MET A 327 9.82 -6.56 14.81
CA MET A 327 9.59 -7.96 15.13
C MET A 327 10.54 -8.41 16.25
N PHE A 328 9.99 -8.69 17.43
CA PHE A 328 10.71 -9.30 18.54
C PHE A 328 10.48 -10.82 18.49
N PHE A 329 11.51 -11.57 18.06
CA PHE A 329 11.39 -12.99 17.79
C PHE A 329 11.14 -13.82 19.07
N LYS A 330 9.87 -14.03 19.43
CA LYS A 330 9.39 -14.80 20.60
C LYS A 330 9.55 -16.33 20.45
N GLY A 331 10.26 -16.82 19.44
CA GLY A 331 10.78 -18.20 19.39
C GLY A 331 9.79 -19.30 18.96
N HIS A 332 8.49 -19.04 18.97
CA HIS A 332 7.51 -19.92 18.32
C HIS A 332 7.56 -19.73 16.80
N VAL A 333 7.53 -20.85 16.08
CA VAL A 333 7.35 -20.90 14.63
C VAL A 333 5.95 -21.44 14.39
N THR A 334 5.02 -20.55 14.07
CA THR A 334 3.76 -20.91 13.40
C THR A 334 4.04 -21.10 11.90
N GLU A 335 3.17 -21.82 11.22
CA GLU A 335 3.30 -22.08 9.79
C GLU A 335 3.09 -20.79 8.96
N ALA A 336 3.67 -20.75 7.76
CA ALA A 336 4.09 -19.50 7.12
C ALA A 336 2.99 -18.73 6.34
N GLU A 337 1.73 -18.83 6.74
CA GLU A 337 0.59 -18.33 5.97
C GLU A 337 0.21 -16.86 6.29
N ASP A 338 0.22 -16.46 7.57
CA ASP A 338 -0.29 -15.16 8.05
C ASP A 338 0.72 -13.99 8.03
N VAL A 339 1.61 -13.93 7.02
CA VAL A 339 2.70 -12.92 6.97
C VAL A 339 2.18 -11.48 6.82
N ASN A 340 0.96 -11.29 6.30
CA ASN A 340 0.33 -9.99 6.03
C ASN A 340 -0.98 -9.75 6.83
N ALA A 341 -1.23 -10.49 7.91
CA ALA A 341 -2.43 -10.31 8.72
C ALA A 341 -2.41 -8.96 9.49
N LEU A 342 -3.44 -8.13 9.32
CA LEU A 342 -3.66 -6.96 10.17
C LEU A 342 -4.17 -7.42 11.54
N VAL A 343 -3.31 -7.32 12.57
CA VAL A 343 -3.67 -7.55 13.97
C VAL A 343 -4.56 -6.41 14.45
N VAL A 344 -5.84 -6.70 14.62
CA VAL A 344 -6.83 -5.79 15.19
C VAL A 344 -6.88 -6.02 16.69
N ALA A 345 -6.46 -5.03 17.48
CA ALA A 345 -6.58 -5.04 18.94
C ALA A 345 -7.83 -4.23 19.34
N PRO A 346 -9.01 -4.85 19.51
CA PRO A 346 -10.25 -4.15 19.84
C PRO A 346 -10.23 -3.56 21.25
N ARG A 347 -10.71 -2.32 21.38
CA ARG A 347 -10.95 -1.63 22.66
C ARG A 347 -12.43 -1.35 22.82
N ILE A 348 -13.11 -2.16 23.63
CA ILE A 348 -14.57 -2.10 23.79
C ILE A 348 -14.94 -1.30 25.05
N GLN A 349 -15.96 -0.47 24.94
CA GLN A 349 -16.49 0.33 26.04
C GLN A 349 -17.94 -0.07 26.31
N ARG A 350 -18.27 -0.41 27.58
CA ARG A 350 -19.62 -0.80 28.00
C ARG A 350 -20.08 0.11 29.13
N ALA A 351 -21.25 0.75 28.97
CA ALA A 351 -21.88 1.48 30.05
C ALA A 351 -22.28 0.53 31.19
N LEU A 352 -22.11 0.96 32.43
CA LEU A 352 -22.55 0.27 33.63
C LEU A 352 -23.57 1.14 34.39
N PRO A 353 -24.74 0.58 34.74
CA PRO A 353 -25.68 1.25 35.64
C PRO A 353 -25.13 1.26 37.07
N GLY A 354 -25.48 2.30 37.84
CA GLY A 354 -25.18 2.37 39.26
C GLY A 354 -25.83 1.22 40.06
N GLY A 355 -25.18 0.83 41.15
CA GLY A 355 -25.55 -0.38 41.91
C GLY A 355 -25.03 -1.68 41.28
N SER A 356 -23.94 -1.60 40.50
CA SER A 356 -23.33 -2.75 39.82
C SER A 356 -21.80 -2.76 39.96
N ALA A 357 -21.20 -3.94 39.90
CA ALA A 357 -19.74 -4.12 39.87
C ALA A 357 -19.32 -5.10 38.77
N LEU A 358 -18.15 -4.90 38.18
CA LEU A 358 -17.46 -5.94 37.41
C LEU A 358 -16.37 -6.57 38.27
N LEU A 359 -16.29 -7.89 38.27
CA LEU A 359 -15.18 -8.66 38.83
C LEU A 359 -14.53 -9.50 37.73
N THR A 360 -13.21 -9.47 37.65
CA THR A 360 -12.40 -10.33 36.79
C THR A 360 -11.47 -11.18 37.65
N PHE A 361 -11.45 -12.48 37.38
CA PHE A 361 -10.67 -13.47 38.10
C PHE A 361 -9.49 -13.94 37.24
N GLU A 362 -8.37 -14.34 37.84
CA GLU A 362 -7.25 -14.90 37.07
C GLU A 362 -7.68 -16.20 36.36
N GLU A 363 -8.41 -17.07 37.07
CA GLU A 363 -8.94 -18.33 36.56
C GLU A 363 -10.36 -18.18 35.97
N PRO A 364 -10.62 -18.59 34.71
CA PRO A 364 -11.96 -18.55 34.13
C PRO A 364 -12.93 -19.55 34.79
N GLU A 365 -12.43 -20.61 35.44
CA GLU A 365 -13.28 -21.55 36.17
C GLU A 365 -13.97 -20.90 37.38
N VAL A 366 -13.32 -19.94 38.04
CA VAL A 366 -13.90 -19.20 39.18
C VAL A 366 -15.11 -18.39 38.72
N ALA A 367 -14.97 -17.68 37.59
CA ALA A 367 -16.08 -16.94 36.99
C ALA A 367 -17.26 -17.85 36.63
N GLN A 368 -17.00 -19.03 36.06
CA GLN A 368 -18.06 -20.02 35.73
C GLN A 368 -18.79 -20.49 36.99
N ARG A 369 -18.07 -20.91 38.04
CA ARG A 369 -18.67 -21.33 39.33
C ARG A 369 -19.56 -20.24 39.94
N ILE A 370 -19.14 -18.98 39.87
CA ILE A 370 -19.89 -17.82 40.38
C ILE A 370 -21.18 -17.56 39.58
N LEU A 371 -21.13 -17.73 38.25
CA LEU A 371 -22.28 -17.61 37.34
C LEU A 371 -23.30 -18.75 37.49
N GLU A 372 -22.85 -19.98 37.78
CA GLU A 372 -23.74 -21.12 38.06
C GLU A 372 -24.59 -20.89 39.30
N MET A 373 -24.03 -20.29 40.35
CA MET A 373 -24.73 -20.00 41.61
C MET A 373 -25.73 -18.84 41.51
N LYS A 374 -25.54 -17.89 40.58
CA LYS A 374 -26.40 -16.72 40.26
C LYS A 374 -26.71 -15.71 41.37
N GLN A 375 -26.75 -16.09 42.64
CA GLN A 375 -27.04 -15.20 43.77
C GLN A 375 -26.06 -15.44 44.90
N HIS A 376 -25.51 -14.35 45.45
CA HIS A 376 -24.49 -14.38 46.50
C HIS A 376 -24.90 -13.48 47.66
N GLU A 377 -24.81 -13.99 48.90
CA GLU A 377 -25.19 -13.25 50.11
C GLU A 377 -23.96 -12.68 50.82
N VAL A 378 -23.61 -11.45 50.45
CA VAL A 378 -22.47 -10.69 50.97
C VAL A 378 -22.75 -10.26 52.40
N LYS A 379 -21.97 -10.80 53.35
CA LYS A 379 -21.89 -10.27 54.70
C LYS A 379 -21.01 -9.02 54.69
N LEU A 380 -21.51 -7.95 55.29
CA LEU A 380 -20.72 -6.76 55.62
C LEU A 380 -20.19 -6.95 57.05
N ASP A 381 -18.89 -6.68 57.26
CA ASP A 381 -18.25 -6.85 58.57
C ASP A 381 -18.44 -5.59 59.45
N GLU A 382 -18.40 -5.76 60.78
CA GLU A 382 -18.91 -4.81 61.80
C GLU A 382 -18.28 -3.39 61.80
N SER A 383 -17.15 -3.20 61.11
CA SER A 383 -16.33 -1.98 61.12
C SER A 383 -17.04 -0.71 60.61
N ALA A 384 -18.17 -0.83 59.93
CA ALA A 384 -18.90 0.27 59.28
C ALA A 384 -20.32 0.52 59.84
N GLY A 385 -20.65 0.00 61.03
CA GLY A 385 -21.83 0.43 61.79
C GLY A 385 -23.19 -0.15 61.37
N CYS A 386 -23.24 -1.08 60.42
CA CYS A 386 -24.46 -1.79 60.01
C CYS A 386 -24.20 -3.30 59.82
N GLU A 387 -24.86 -4.15 60.61
CA GLU A 387 -24.88 -5.61 60.41
C GLU A 387 -25.73 -6.00 59.17
N GLY A 388 -25.14 -5.87 57.98
CA GLY A 388 -25.83 -6.09 56.70
C GLY A 388 -25.57 -7.46 56.07
N ARG A 389 -26.64 -8.08 55.54
CA ARG A 389 -26.54 -9.10 54.49
C ARG A 389 -27.08 -8.54 53.18
N VAL A 390 -26.19 -8.30 52.23
CA VAL A 390 -26.52 -7.81 50.89
C VAL A 390 -26.66 -9.00 49.94
N ARG A 391 -27.69 -9.00 49.09
CA ARG A 391 -27.85 -10.01 48.03
C ARG A 391 -27.47 -9.40 46.69
N VAL A 392 -26.44 -9.96 46.06
CA VAL A 392 -26.01 -9.56 44.71
C VAL A 392 -26.32 -10.68 43.72
N GLN A 393 -26.68 -10.31 42.48
CA GLN A 393 -26.93 -11.25 41.40
C GLN A 393 -25.73 -11.29 40.45
N ALA A 394 -25.35 -12.47 39.98
CA ALA A 394 -24.20 -12.68 39.10
C ALA A 394 -24.66 -13.00 37.67
N GLU A 395 -24.24 -12.17 36.71
CA GLU A 395 -24.63 -12.22 35.30
C GLU A 395 -23.39 -12.26 34.37
N PRO A 396 -23.47 -12.96 33.21
CA PRO A 396 -22.36 -13.04 32.27
C PRO A 396 -22.15 -11.72 31.52
N VAL A 397 -20.90 -11.34 31.28
CA VAL A 397 -20.57 -10.14 30.50
C VAL A 397 -20.48 -10.48 29.02
N GLU A 398 -21.55 -10.18 28.28
CA GLU A 398 -21.56 -10.22 26.82
C GLU A 398 -20.95 -8.95 26.21
N LEU A 399 -20.00 -9.12 25.27
CA LEU A 399 -19.37 -8.07 24.48
C LEU A 399 -19.50 -8.36 22.98
N LEU A 400 -19.57 -7.29 22.18
CA LEU A 400 -19.70 -7.36 20.72
C LEU A 400 -18.31 -7.28 20.07
N LEU A 401 -17.72 -8.44 19.75
CA LEU A 401 -16.34 -8.55 19.24
C LEU A 401 -16.26 -8.45 17.71
N PRO A 402 -15.34 -7.66 17.13
CA PRO A 402 -15.01 -7.70 15.70
C PRO A 402 -14.53 -9.10 15.28
N SER A 403 -15.29 -9.79 14.45
CA SER A 403 -14.99 -11.16 14.00
C SER A 403 -14.38 -11.24 12.60
N ALA A 404 -14.70 -10.27 11.74
CA ALA A 404 -14.01 -10.01 10.49
C ALA A 404 -14.03 -8.50 10.22
N LEU A 405 -12.92 -7.98 9.70
CA LEU A 405 -12.76 -6.58 9.32
C LEU A 405 -12.15 -6.52 7.91
N GLU A 406 -12.86 -5.91 6.96
CA GLU A 406 -12.30 -5.55 5.65
C GLU A 406 -11.96 -4.06 5.62
N ILE A 407 -10.70 -3.76 5.31
CA ILE A 407 -10.21 -2.40 5.10
C ILE A 407 -9.82 -2.25 3.63
N GLU A 408 -10.41 -1.26 2.97
CA GLU A 408 -9.94 -0.77 1.68
C GLU A 408 -8.75 0.17 1.90
N LEU A 409 -7.58 -0.22 1.37
CA LEU A 409 -6.35 0.54 1.51
C LEU A 409 -6.12 1.41 0.27
N LYS A 410 -6.11 2.72 0.46
CA LYS A 410 -5.81 3.72 -0.57
C LYS A 410 -4.44 4.34 -0.28
N LEU A 411 -3.54 4.28 -1.27
CA LEU A 411 -2.31 5.08 -1.28
C LEU A 411 -2.67 6.54 -1.55
N SER A 412 -1.89 7.48 -1.00
CA SER A 412 -2.06 8.91 -1.27
C SER A 412 -0.78 9.52 -1.82
N ASP A 413 -0.87 10.06 -3.04
CA ASP A 413 0.24 10.69 -3.76
C ASP A 413 0.60 12.10 -3.21
N ARG A 414 -0.12 12.52 -2.17
CA ARG A 414 0.06 13.76 -1.39
C ARG A 414 0.61 13.53 0.00
N CYS A 415 0.42 12.34 0.58
CA CYS A 415 0.68 12.10 2.00
C CYS A 415 1.91 11.19 2.21
N VAL A 416 2.82 11.61 3.09
CA VAL A 416 3.97 10.79 3.51
C VAL A 416 3.91 10.44 4.99
N LEU A 417 4.24 9.19 5.31
CA LEU A 417 4.42 8.71 6.67
C LEU A 417 5.90 8.80 7.04
N LEU A 418 6.22 9.65 8.03
CA LEU A 418 7.55 9.83 8.60
C LEU A 418 7.73 8.89 9.80
N SER A 419 8.53 7.85 9.59
CA SER A 419 8.87 6.85 10.60
C SER A 419 10.33 6.98 11.06
N SER A 420 10.68 6.26 12.13
CA SER A 420 11.97 6.37 12.84
C SER A 420 12.25 7.74 13.49
N LEU A 421 11.21 8.50 13.82
CA LEU A 421 11.35 9.76 14.56
C LEU A 421 12.10 9.55 15.89
N PRO A 422 13.10 10.40 16.20
CA PRO A 422 13.81 10.35 17.48
C PRO A 422 12.90 10.74 18.63
N ARG A 423 13.02 10.05 19.77
CA ARG A 423 12.46 10.53 21.04
C ARG A 423 13.27 11.75 21.49
N LEU A 424 12.71 12.94 21.30
CA LEU A 424 13.32 14.23 21.62
C LEU A 424 12.58 14.90 22.77
N ASP A 425 13.31 15.67 23.56
CA ASP A 425 12.78 16.53 24.62
C ASP A 425 12.20 17.84 24.00
N LEU A 426 11.24 17.69 23.07
CA LEU A 426 10.50 18.76 22.39
C LEU A 426 8.99 18.53 22.57
N SER A 427 8.18 19.59 22.50
CA SER A 427 6.72 19.41 22.39
C SER A 427 6.33 18.81 21.04
N GLU A 428 5.14 18.20 20.96
CA GLU A 428 4.57 17.63 19.72
C GLU A 428 4.59 18.68 18.59
N GLU A 429 4.10 19.90 18.90
CA GLU A 429 4.10 21.07 18.02
C GLU A 429 5.51 21.45 17.55
N GLN A 430 6.47 21.57 18.48
CA GLN A 430 7.86 21.93 18.15
C GLN A 430 8.60 20.88 17.32
N LEU A 431 8.10 19.64 17.25
CA LEU A 431 8.58 18.64 16.31
C LEU A 431 7.93 18.85 14.94
N LEU A 432 6.60 18.99 14.90
CA LEU A 432 5.82 19.24 13.68
C LEU A 432 6.31 20.50 12.94
N ASP A 433 6.47 21.63 13.63
CA ASP A 433 6.99 22.90 13.06
C ASP A 433 8.36 22.71 12.37
N LYS A 434 9.23 21.89 12.95
CA LYS A 434 10.60 21.66 12.44
C LYS A 434 10.63 20.68 11.27
N LEU A 435 9.69 19.73 11.23
CA LEU A 435 9.50 18.85 10.08
C LEU A 435 8.89 19.65 8.92
N GLU A 436 7.84 20.42 9.17
CA GLU A 436 7.18 21.30 8.20
C GLU A 436 8.16 22.33 7.61
N LEU A 437 8.91 23.07 8.44
CA LEU A 437 9.93 24.03 7.99
C LEU A 437 11.14 23.38 7.30
N PHE A 438 11.27 22.05 7.35
CA PHE A 438 12.22 21.30 6.54
C PHE A 438 11.61 20.80 5.23
N PHE A 439 10.40 20.23 5.25
CA PHE A 439 9.76 19.64 4.08
C PHE A 439 9.11 20.67 3.15
N SER A 440 8.72 21.85 3.64
CA SER A 440 8.32 23.03 2.84
C SER A 440 9.36 23.51 1.81
N LYS A 441 10.60 23.02 1.88
CA LYS A 441 11.71 23.47 1.02
C LYS A 441 11.91 22.53 -0.15
N ALA A 442 11.61 23.03 -1.36
CA ALA A 442 11.89 22.37 -2.64
C ALA A 442 13.33 21.85 -2.78
N LYS A 443 14.33 22.51 -2.16
CA LYS A 443 15.73 22.03 -2.11
C LYS A 443 15.89 20.65 -1.44
N ASN A 444 15.00 20.29 -0.51
CA ASN A 444 14.95 18.99 0.12
C ASN A 444 14.10 17.97 -0.67
N GLY A 445 13.41 18.42 -1.73
CA GLY A 445 12.44 17.64 -2.52
C GLY A 445 11.07 17.47 -1.87
N GLY A 446 10.72 18.34 -0.92
CA GLY A 446 9.35 18.48 -0.43
C GLY A 446 8.70 19.77 -0.96
N GLY A 447 7.43 19.99 -0.63
CA GLY A 447 6.64 21.14 -1.07
C GLY A 447 5.79 21.72 0.08
N GLU A 448 4.88 22.62 -0.26
CA GLU A 448 3.96 23.25 0.71
C GLU A 448 3.10 22.20 1.42
N VAL A 449 3.06 22.28 2.76
CA VAL A 449 2.37 21.33 3.64
C VAL A 449 0.99 21.87 3.97
N GLU A 450 -0.04 21.12 3.63
CA GLU A 450 -1.45 21.44 3.88
C GLU A 450 -1.90 20.98 5.27
N GLN A 451 -1.47 19.78 5.68
CA GLN A 451 -1.86 19.17 6.95
C GLN A 451 -0.69 18.43 7.60
N ARG A 452 -0.64 18.49 8.93
CA ARG A 452 0.36 17.84 9.78
C ARG A 452 -0.33 17.08 10.91
N GLU A 453 -0.07 15.78 11.03
CA GLU A 453 -0.71 14.92 12.03
C GLU A 453 0.34 14.07 12.75
N LEU A 454 0.17 13.88 14.06
CA LEU A 454 1.02 13.00 14.88
C LEU A 454 0.19 11.81 15.38
N LEU A 455 0.47 10.62 14.82
CA LEU A 455 -0.18 9.37 15.21
C LEU A 455 0.33 8.92 16.58
N ARG A 456 -0.40 9.30 17.64
CA ARG A 456 0.00 9.11 19.05
C ARG A 456 0.34 7.66 19.41
N ASP A 457 -0.37 6.69 18.83
CA ASP A 457 -0.19 5.26 19.13
C ASP A 457 1.14 4.69 18.61
N SER A 458 1.70 5.28 17.55
CA SER A 458 2.96 4.83 16.90
C SER A 458 4.12 5.80 17.07
N GLY A 459 3.85 7.07 17.39
CA GLY A 459 4.84 8.15 17.37
C GLY A 459 5.37 8.40 15.95
N HIS A 460 4.49 8.36 14.94
CA HIS A 460 4.81 8.66 13.54
C HIS A 460 4.10 9.93 13.11
N VAL A 461 4.72 10.73 12.23
CA VAL A 461 4.12 11.96 11.70
C VAL A 461 3.63 11.70 10.28
N VAL A 462 2.42 12.13 9.98
CA VAL A 462 1.89 12.23 8.61
C VAL A 462 2.00 13.69 8.17
N LEU A 463 2.54 13.92 6.98
CA LEU A 463 2.51 15.22 6.31
C LEU A 463 1.74 15.09 4.99
N THR A 464 0.74 15.93 4.79
CA THR A 464 -0.01 16.09 3.54
C THR A 464 0.54 17.30 2.79
N PHE A 465 0.92 17.13 1.53
CA PHE A 465 1.39 18.21 0.67
C PHE A 465 0.27 18.72 -0.25
N ALA A 466 0.24 20.03 -0.49
CA ALA A 466 -0.71 20.68 -1.39
C ALA A 466 -0.45 20.40 -2.88
N GLN A 467 0.68 19.77 -3.22
CA GLN A 467 1.10 19.48 -4.60
C GLN A 467 1.27 17.97 -4.84
N ASP A 468 0.60 17.48 -5.88
CA ASP A 468 0.68 16.10 -6.33
C ASP A 468 2.09 15.73 -6.81
N GLY A 469 2.54 14.50 -6.51
CA GLY A 469 3.87 13.99 -6.87
C GLY A 469 5.02 14.42 -5.94
N VAL A 470 4.79 15.34 -4.99
CA VAL A 470 5.78 15.65 -3.95
C VAL A 470 6.07 14.42 -3.07
N ALA A 471 5.03 13.65 -2.72
CA ALA A 471 5.20 12.42 -1.95
C ALA A 471 6.09 11.41 -2.68
N GLU A 472 5.93 11.24 -3.99
CA GLU A 472 6.80 10.37 -4.79
C GLU A 472 8.27 10.76 -4.72
N GLN A 473 8.59 12.05 -4.82
CA GLN A 473 9.98 12.53 -4.79
C GLN A 473 10.64 12.26 -3.44
N LEU A 474 9.87 12.27 -2.36
CA LEU A 474 10.33 11.92 -1.02
C LEU A 474 10.42 10.39 -0.84
N MET A 475 9.49 9.61 -1.39
CA MET A 475 9.55 8.14 -1.42
C MET A 475 10.74 7.62 -2.22
N LYS A 476 11.03 8.21 -3.39
CA LYS A 476 12.20 7.89 -4.23
C LYS A 476 13.53 8.18 -3.53
N LYS A 477 13.55 9.05 -2.52
CA LYS A 477 14.71 9.24 -1.61
C LYS A 477 14.72 8.24 -0.44
N GLY A 478 13.54 7.89 0.10
CA GLY A 478 13.29 6.83 1.08
C GLY A 478 13.83 7.10 2.49
N ARG A 479 15.00 7.74 2.63
CA ARG A 479 15.56 8.22 3.90
C ARG A 479 16.15 9.61 3.74
N ILE A 480 15.84 10.49 4.69
CA ILE A 480 16.18 11.91 4.60
C ILE A 480 16.75 12.39 5.93
N GLN A 481 17.89 13.08 5.89
CA GLN A 481 18.54 13.63 7.08
C GLN A 481 17.97 15.00 7.41
N VAL A 482 17.22 15.11 8.51
CA VAL A 482 16.61 16.34 8.99
C VAL A 482 17.45 16.94 10.13
N PRO A 483 17.94 18.20 10.03
CA PRO A 483 18.61 18.89 11.12
C PRO A 483 17.59 19.41 12.14
N ILE A 484 17.34 18.65 13.20
CA ILE A 484 16.41 19.02 14.28
C ILE A 484 17.22 19.66 15.41
N GLY A 485 17.32 20.99 15.40
CA GLY A 485 18.11 21.75 16.36
C GLY A 485 19.62 21.64 16.08
N LYS A 486 20.38 21.04 17.01
CA LYS A 486 21.85 20.93 16.92
C LYS A 486 22.35 19.57 16.39
N ARG A 487 21.46 18.71 15.86
CA ARG A 487 21.79 17.36 15.39
C ARG A 487 20.98 17.02 14.14
N THR A 488 21.58 16.26 13.23
CA THR A 488 20.88 15.61 12.12
C THR A 488 20.30 14.27 12.56
N TYR A 489 19.12 13.93 12.03
CA TYR A 489 18.41 12.69 12.28
C TYR A 489 17.97 12.08 10.96
N GLU A 490 18.28 10.80 10.75
CA GLU A 490 17.84 10.02 9.60
C GLU A 490 16.38 9.59 9.81
N LEU A 491 15.46 10.19 9.06
CA LEU A 491 14.04 9.79 9.06
C LEU A 491 13.77 8.87 7.86
N LYS A 492 12.97 7.82 8.07
CA LYS A 492 12.48 6.97 6.98
C LYS A 492 11.16 7.55 6.47
N VAL A 493 11.11 7.84 5.17
CA VAL A 493 9.89 8.22 4.48
C VAL A 493 9.25 6.95 3.90
N THR A 494 7.95 6.81 4.09
CA THR A 494 7.12 5.71 3.58
C THR A 494 5.84 6.27 2.98
N PRO A 495 5.21 5.59 2.00
CA PRO A 495 3.86 5.95 1.56
C PRO A 495 2.92 6.01 2.76
N TYR A 496 2.05 7.02 2.82
CA TYR A 496 0.90 6.97 3.71
C TYR A 496 -0.23 6.20 3.05
N MET A 497 -0.82 5.26 3.81
CA MET A 497 -1.94 4.43 3.38
C MET A 497 -3.16 4.80 4.22
N SER A 498 -4.13 5.50 3.63
CA SER A 498 -5.41 5.74 4.26
C SER A 498 -6.27 4.48 4.15
N GLY A 499 -6.60 3.86 5.28
CA GLY A 499 -7.54 2.75 5.36
C GLY A 499 -8.97 3.23 5.60
N GLN A 500 -9.92 2.81 4.77
CA GLN A 500 -11.35 2.98 5.00
C GLN A 500 -11.96 1.62 5.34
N ILE A 501 -12.70 1.53 6.46
CA ILE A 501 -13.41 0.31 6.84
C ILE A 501 -14.59 0.12 5.90
N THR A 502 -14.62 -0.99 5.16
CA THR A 502 -15.70 -1.30 4.21
C THR A 502 -16.68 -2.36 4.71
N ASP A 503 -16.21 -3.28 5.58
CA ASP A 503 -17.07 -4.23 6.27
C ASP A 503 -16.51 -4.51 7.68
N LEU A 504 -17.41 -4.63 8.66
CA LEU A 504 -17.12 -4.92 10.06
C LEU A 504 -18.19 -5.87 10.59
N GLN A 505 -17.85 -7.16 10.61
CA GLN A 505 -18.76 -8.22 11.06
C GLN A 505 -18.53 -8.48 12.55
N VAL A 506 -19.53 -8.18 13.36
CA VAL A 506 -19.43 -8.22 14.83
C VAL A 506 -20.22 -9.41 15.40
N ARG A 507 -19.67 -10.09 16.41
CA ARG A 507 -20.30 -11.27 17.04
C ARG A 507 -20.34 -11.11 18.57
N PRO A 508 -21.47 -11.41 19.24
CA PRO A 508 -21.50 -11.49 20.69
C PRO A 508 -20.55 -12.59 21.21
N SER A 509 -19.85 -12.31 22.29
CA SER A 509 -18.96 -13.24 22.98
C SER A 509 -19.04 -13.00 24.49
N VAL A 510 -18.95 -14.06 25.27
CA VAL A 510 -19.04 -14.01 26.75
C VAL A 510 -17.63 -13.94 27.32
N CYS A 511 -17.38 -13.00 28.23
CA CYS A 511 -16.09 -12.85 28.91
C CYS A 511 -15.84 -14.03 29.86
N ALA A 512 -14.97 -14.98 29.49
CA ALA A 512 -14.73 -16.19 30.27
C ALA A 512 -14.15 -15.96 31.69
N LYS A 513 -13.50 -14.81 31.94
CA LYS A 513 -12.94 -14.42 33.25
C LYS A 513 -13.79 -13.41 34.03
N THR A 514 -14.80 -12.78 33.42
CA THR A 514 -15.42 -11.55 33.96
C THR A 514 -16.92 -11.70 34.22
N VAL A 515 -17.34 -11.35 35.43
CA VAL A 515 -18.71 -11.43 35.93
C VAL A 515 -19.25 -10.03 36.23
N LEU A 516 -20.51 -9.78 35.86
CA LEU A 516 -21.28 -8.61 36.29
C LEU A 516 -22.04 -8.96 37.57
N LEU A 517 -21.84 -8.17 38.62
CA LEU A 517 -22.68 -8.18 39.80
C LEU A 517 -23.69 -7.04 39.70
N SER A 518 -24.98 -7.36 39.87
CA SER A 518 -26.08 -6.39 39.86
C SER A 518 -26.89 -6.44 41.16
N GLY A 519 -27.59 -5.34 41.46
CA GLY A 519 -28.43 -5.21 42.67
C GLY A 519 -27.68 -4.83 43.95
N ILE A 520 -26.50 -4.22 43.85
CA ILE A 520 -25.73 -3.75 45.01
C ILE A 520 -26.37 -2.45 45.54
N PRO A 521 -26.89 -2.41 46.79
CA PRO A 521 -27.49 -1.23 47.37
C PRO A 521 -26.43 -0.25 47.90
N ASP A 522 -26.82 1.03 48.00
CA ASP A 522 -26.00 2.11 48.54
C ASP A 522 -26.11 2.14 50.07
N ILE A 523 -25.22 1.40 50.75
CA ILE A 523 -25.22 1.22 52.22
C ILE A 523 -23.84 1.55 52.83
N LEU A 524 -22.78 1.51 52.03
CA LEU A 524 -21.38 1.70 52.44
C LEU A 524 -20.65 2.61 51.44
N ASP A 525 -19.60 3.29 51.93
CA ASP A 525 -18.69 4.06 51.09
C ASP A 525 -18.08 3.22 49.95
N GLU A 526 -17.75 3.88 48.84
CA GLU A 526 -17.28 3.26 47.59
C GLU A 526 -16.08 2.30 47.78
N GLU A 527 -15.16 2.64 48.69
CA GLU A 527 -14.00 1.82 49.03
C GLU A 527 -14.42 0.63 49.92
N SER A 528 -15.18 0.88 50.99
CA SER A 528 -15.65 -0.18 51.91
C SER A 528 -16.54 -1.22 51.23
N MET A 529 -17.36 -0.82 50.25
CA MET A 529 -18.18 -1.74 49.46
C MET A 529 -17.33 -2.57 48.47
N ARG A 530 -16.24 -2.01 47.92
CA ARG A 530 -15.28 -2.75 47.09
C ARG A 530 -14.55 -3.81 47.90
N ASP A 531 -13.97 -3.43 49.04
CA ASP A 531 -13.26 -4.34 49.94
C ASP A 531 -14.17 -5.49 50.39
N ALA A 532 -15.43 -5.20 50.76
CA ALA A 532 -16.41 -6.22 51.17
C ALA A 532 -16.76 -7.20 50.04
N LEU A 533 -16.80 -6.74 48.78
CA LEU A 533 -17.00 -7.62 47.61
C LEU A 533 -15.74 -8.45 47.31
N GLU A 534 -14.55 -7.84 47.31
CA GLU A 534 -13.29 -8.56 47.07
C GLU A 534 -13.07 -9.66 48.11
N ILE A 535 -13.20 -9.32 49.40
CA ILE A 535 -13.12 -10.24 50.54
C ILE A 535 -14.24 -11.30 50.51
N HIS A 536 -15.34 -11.07 49.79
CA HIS A 536 -16.37 -12.08 49.56
C HIS A 536 -15.95 -13.08 48.48
N PHE A 537 -15.56 -12.59 47.31
CA PHE A 537 -15.30 -13.38 46.11
C PHE A 537 -13.87 -13.94 46.02
N GLN A 538 -12.98 -13.56 46.95
CA GLN A 538 -11.70 -14.23 47.18
C GLN A 538 -11.83 -15.54 47.98
N LYS A 539 -12.98 -15.80 48.64
CA LYS A 539 -13.14 -16.96 49.54
C LYS A 539 -13.58 -18.22 48.77
N PRO A 540 -12.75 -19.29 48.68
CA PRO A 540 -13.06 -20.47 47.87
C PRO A 540 -14.25 -21.28 48.41
N SER A 541 -14.57 -21.15 49.70
CA SER A 541 -15.79 -21.70 50.30
C SER A 541 -17.10 -21.08 49.77
N ARG A 542 -17.01 -20.10 48.87
CA ARG A 542 -18.11 -19.46 48.14
C ARG A 542 -17.93 -19.58 46.61
N GLY A 543 -17.12 -20.54 46.16
CA GLY A 543 -16.73 -20.70 44.75
C GLY A 543 -15.76 -19.64 44.22
N GLY A 544 -15.30 -18.74 45.09
CA GLY A 544 -14.36 -17.67 44.79
C GLY A 544 -12.92 -18.11 44.52
N GLY A 545 -12.06 -17.15 44.18
CA GLY A 545 -10.65 -17.37 43.82
C GLY A 545 -9.89 -16.04 43.67
N GLU A 546 -8.71 -16.07 43.08
CA GLU A 546 -7.87 -14.86 42.98
C GLU A 546 -8.46 -13.84 41.99
N VAL A 547 -8.64 -12.60 42.47
CA VAL A 547 -9.28 -11.48 41.76
C VAL A 547 -8.20 -10.60 41.14
N ASP A 548 -8.27 -10.42 39.82
CA ASP A 548 -7.34 -9.59 39.04
C ASP A 548 -7.78 -8.12 39.02
N ALA A 549 -9.10 -7.88 38.87
CA ALA A 549 -9.67 -6.54 38.89
C ALA A 549 -11.11 -6.52 39.41
N LEU A 550 -11.43 -5.53 40.26
CA LEU A 550 -12.78 -5.24 40.74
C LEU A 550 -13.14 -3.77 40.45
N GLY A 551 -14.33 -3.52 39.91
CA GLY A 551 -14.80 -2.19 39.56
C GLY A 551 -16.27 -1.96 39.92
N TYR A 552 -16.52 -1.41 41.10
CA TYR A 552 -17.86 -1.03 41.60
C TYR A 552 -18.29 0.38 41.18
N VAL A 553 -19.59 0.54 40.90
CA VAL A 553 -20.29 1.79 40.58
C VAL A 553 -21.45 1.96 41.59
N PRO A 554 -21.45 2.96 42.50
CA PRO A 554 -22.53 3.18 43.47
C PRO A 554 -23.85 3.57 42.80
N VAL A 555 -24.96 3.49 43.55
CA VAL A 555 -26.31 3.76 43.03
C VAL A 555 -26.44 5.24 42.66
N GLY A 556 -27.03 5.53 41.50
CA GLY A 556 -27.11 6.88 40.94
C GLY A 556 -25.86 7.32 40.17
N GLY A 557 -24.72 6.64 40.33
CA GLY A 557 -23.56 6.81 39.46
C GLY A 557 -23.75 6.18 38.08
N GLN A 558 -22.96 6.62 37.10
CA GLN A 558 -22.77 5.93 35.83
C GLN A 558 -21.31 5.54 35.67
N GLY A 559 -21.07 4.31 35.21
CA GLY A 559 -19.73 3.80 34.92
C GLY A 559 -19.52 3.50 33.44
N LEU A 560 -18.26 3.51 33.03
CA LEU A 560 -17.80 3.03 31.74
C LEU A 560 -16.71 1.98 31.97
N ALA A 561 -17.04 0.72 31.70
CA ALA A 561 -16.09 -0.38 31.68
C ALA A 561 -15.31 -0.38 30.36
N VAL A 562 -14.00 -0.59 30.44
CA VAL A 562 -13.12 -0.69 29.26
C VAL A 562 -12.47 -2.07 29.21
N PHE A 563 -12.64 -2.73 28.07
CA PHE A 563 -12.11 -4.06 27.76
C PHE A 563 -11.06 -3.95 26.65
N GLU A 564 -9.93 -4.59 26.86
CA GLU A 564 -8.73 -4.56 26.00
C GLU A 564 -8.14 -5.98 25.96
N GLU A 565 -7.39 -6.33 24.91
CA GLU A 565 -6.88 -7.69 24.68
C GLU A 565 -5.64 -7.99 25.55
N ASP A 566 -5.70 -9.06 26.37
CA ASP A 566 -4.62 -9.52 27.28
C ASP A 566 -3.25 -9.61 26.55
N THR A 567 -2.25 -8.85 27.00
CA THR A 567 -0.94 -8.76 26.31
C THR A 567 0.17 -9.61 26.94
N ASP A 568 0.24 -10.88 26.55
CA ASP A 568 1.37 -11.80 26.89
C ASP A 568 2.67 -11.48 26.13
#